data_AF-A0A556MX33-F1
#
_entry.id   AF-A0A556MX33-F1
#
_cell.length_a   1.000
_cell.length_b   1.000
_cell.length_c   1.000
_cell.angle_alpha   90.00
_cell.angle_beta   90.00
_cell.angle_gamma   90.00
#
_symmetry.space_group_name_H-M   'P 1'
#
loop_
_entity.id
_entity.type
_entity.pdbx_description
1 polymer ?
#
loop_
_entity_poly.entity_id
_entity_poly.type
_entity_poly.pdbx_seq_one_letter_code
_entity_poly.pdbx_strand_id
1 'polypeptide(L)'
;MGKDVLGTVYETLLCSPGMNEAVKIDAKISRKTILLLSRLIENGAGQDGNVLGLLGLIPAEDREELKNFGDECLKKAGLKELSEKIKTLKN
;
A
#
# COMPACT_ATOMS: atom_id res chain seq x y z
N MET A 1 8.94 4.79 30.10
CA MET A 1 8.76 3.72 29.08
C MET A 1 7.28 3.43 28.93
N GLY A 2 6.53 4.30 28.24
CA GLY A 2 5.18 3.96 27.79
C GLY A 2 5.33 3.14 26.53
N LYS A 3 5.14 1.82 26.63
CA LYS A 3 5.11 0.94 25.45
C LYS A 3 4.04 1.46 24.50
N ASP A 4 4.36 1.47 23.21
CA ASP A 4 3.52 1.92 22.11
C ASP A 4 2.26 1.04 22.00
N VAL A 5 1.25 1.37 22.82
CA VAL A 5 -0.03 0.64 22.88
C VAL A 5 -0.68 0.58 21.49
N LEU A 6 -0.50 1.64 20.70
CA LEU A 6 -1.02 1.71 19.34
C LEU A 6 -0.37 0.64 18.45
N GLY A 7 0.94 0.48 18.55
CA GLY A 7 1.68 -0.59 17.85
C GLY A 7 1.17 -1.98 18.21
N THR A 8 1.03 -2.26 19.51
CA THR A 8 0.55 -3.57 19.98
C THR A 8 -0.88 -3.87 19.54
N VAL A 9 -1.77 -2.87 19.55
CA VAL A 9 -3.16 -3.02 19.08
C VAL A 9 -3.19 -3.32 17.58
N TYR A 10 -2.39 -2.61 16.78
CA TYR A 10 -2.34 -2.86 15.33
C TYR A 10 -1.79 -4.24 14.99
N GLU A 11 -0.71 -4.67 15.62
CA GLU A 11 -0.19 -6.03 15.44
C GLU A 11 -1.24 -7.10 15.79
N THR A 12 -1.95 -6.90 16.90
CA THR A 12 -3.02 -7.83 17.32
C THR A 12 -4.19 -7.85 16.32
N LEU A 13 -4.58 -6.69 15.80
CA LEU A 13 -5.63 -6.58 14.78
C LEU A 13 -5.22 -7.27 13.49
N LEU A 14 -3.99 -7.06 13.00
CA LEU A 14 -3.49 -7.72 11.78
C LEU A 14 -3.42 -9.25 11.93
N CYS A 15 -3.17 -9.75 13.14
CA CYS A 15 -3.17 -11.18 13.45
C CYS A 15 -4.57 -11.76 13.74
N SER A 16 -5.64 -10.95 13.66
CA SER A 16 -6.99 -11.43 14.00
C SER A 16 -7.54 -12.39 12.93
N PRO A 17 -8.32 -13.42 13.33
CA PRO A 17 -8.97 -14.32 12.38
C PRO A 17 -9.85 -13.53 11.40
N GLY A 18 -9.80 -13.90 10.12
CA GLY A 18 -10.56 -13.24 9.05
C GLY A 18 -9.81 -12.12 8.32
N MET A 19 -8.69 -11.61 8.86
CA MET A 19 -7.94 -10.51 8.23
C MET A 19 -7.24 -10.89 6.92
N ASN A 20 -6.97 -12.18 6.72
CA ASN A 20 -6.39 -12.73 5.50
C ASN A 20 -7.47 -13.29 4.54
N GLU A 21 -8.75 -13.07 4.81
CA GLU A 21 -9.82 -13.52 3.93
C GLU A 21 -9.90 -12.63 2.68
N ALA A 22 -9.94 -13.25 1.50
CA ALA A 22 -10.06 -12.53 0.24
C ALA A 22 -11.44 -11.88 0.12
N VAL A 23 -11.46 -10.55 -0.05
CA VAL A 23 -12.68 -9.77 -0.28
C VAL A 23 -12.77 -9.25 -1.71
N LYS A 24 -13.97 -9.29 -2.29
CA LYS A 24 -14.21 -8.67 -3.61
C LYS A 24 -14.48 -7.19 -3.46
N ILE A 25 -13.65 -6.35 -4.09
CA ILE A 25 -13.83 -4.90 -4.11
C ILE A 25 -14.33 -4.49 -5.51
N ASP A 26 -15.53 -3.94 -5.58
CA ASP A 26 -16.08 -3.29 -6.78
C ASP A 26 -15.97 -1.77 -6.61
N ALA A 27 -15.18 -1.10 -7.43
CA ALA A 27 -14.88 0.32 -7.30
C ALA A 27 -14.95 1.05 -8.65
N LYS A 28 -15.76 2.11 -8.72
CA LYS A 28 -15.84 3.02 -9.87
C LYS A 28 -15.09 4.31 -9.57
N ILE A 29 -13.78 4.30 -9.81
CA ILE A 29 -12.89 5.44 -9.55
C ILE A 29 -12.19 5.93 -10.82
N SER A 30 -11.75 7.20 -10.79
CA SER A 30 -11.09 7.81 -11.94
C SER A 30 -9.66 7.30 -12.15
N ARG A 31 -9.16 7.37 -13.39
CA ARG A 31 -7.74 7.10 -13.72
C ARG A 31 -6.78 7.95 -12.88
N LYS A 32 -7.13 9.21 -12.60
CA LYS A 32 -6.37 10.09 -11.73
C LYS A 32 -6.26 9.51 -10.32
N THR A 33 -7.37 9.03 -9.76
CA THR A 33 -7.39 8.43 -8.42
C THR A 33 -6.51 7.19 -8.36
N ILE A 34 -6.57 6.31 -9.37
CA ILE A 34 -5.76 5.10 -9.43
C ILE A 34 -4.27 5.43 -9.52
N LEU A 35 -3.89 6.40 -10.36
CA LEU A 35 -2.50 6.84 -10.48
C LEU A 35 -1.95 7.40 -9.16
N LEU A 36 -2.73 8.24 -8.47
CA LEU A 36 -2.36 8.79 -7.17
C LEU A 36 -2.26 7.71 -6.08
N LEU A 37 -3.22 6.78 -6.05
CA LEU A 37 -3.25 5.68 -5.09
C LEU A 37 -2.01 4.79 -5.23
N SER A 38 -1.70 4.35 -6.45
CA SER A 38 -0.50 3.54 -6.71
C SER A 38 0.77 4.26 -6.24
N ARG A 39 0.87 5.58 -6.45
CA ARG A 39 2.03 6.36 -5.99
C ARG A 39 2.11 6.51 -4.48
N LEU A 40 0.97 6.65 -3.80
CA LEU A 40 0.92 6.68 -2.33
C LEU A 40 1.35 5.34 -1.74
N ILE A 41 0.91 4.23 -2.33
CA ILE A 41 1.32 2.88 -1.93
C ILE A 41 2.83 2.71 -2.13
N GLU A 42 3.37 3.05 -3.30
CA GLU A 42 4.81 2.98 -3.59
C GLU A 42 5.65 3.78 -2.58
N ASN A 43 5.24 5.03 -2.32
CA ASN A 43 5.97 5.92 -1.42
C ASN A 43 5.84 5.50 0.06
N GLY A 44 4.69 4.92 0.45
CA GLY A 44 4.43 4.46 1.81
C GLY A 44 5.09 3.11 2.12
N ALA A 45 5.15 2.21 1.14
CA ALA A 45 5.75 0.89 1.26
C ALA A 45 7.26 0.85 0.96
N GLY A 46 7.87 1.99 0.61
CA GLY A 46 9.29 2.11 0.23
C GLY A 46 10.19 2.78 1.27
N GLN A 47 9.66 3.23 2.41
CA GLN A 47 10.45 3.95 3.42
C GLN A 47 10.83 3.00 4.57
N ASP A 48 11.99 2.36 4.43
CA ASP A 48 12.70 1.74 5.55
C ASP A 48 13.54 2.81 6.26
N GLY A 49 12.88 3.60 7.10
CA GLY A 49 13.57 4.62 7.88
C GLY A 49 12.67 5.82 8.13
N ASN A 50 12.18 5.92 9.36
CA ASN A 50 11.48 7.08 9.89
C ASN A 50 10.05 7.34 9.38
N VAL A 51 9.33 6.29 8.98
CA VAL A 51 7.87 6.41 8.80
C VAL A 51 7.22 6.42 10.18
N LEU A 52 6.96 7.61 10.70
CA LEU A 52 6.17 7.79 11.90
C LEU A 52 4.77 7.19 11.70
N GLY A 53 4.38 6.23 12.54
CA GLY A 53 3.03 5.67 12.59
C GLY A 53 2.86 4.31 11.91
N LEU A 54 1.62 4.04 11.46
CA LEU A 54 1.14 2.70 11.08
C LEU A 54 1.97 1.98 10.02
N LEU A 55 2.52 2.70 9.04
CA LEU A 55 3.29 2.12 7.93
C LEU A 55 4.58 1.43 8.40
N GLY A 56 5.17 1.89 9.52
CA GLY A 56 6.34 1.24 10.13
C GLY A 56 6.02 -0.11 10.77
N LEU A 57 4.74 -0.36 11.09
CA LEU A 57 4.25 -1.58 11.73
C LEU A 57 3.80 -2.64 10.71
N ILE A 58 3.69 -2.29 9.43
CA ILE A 58 3.27 -3.22 8.38
C ILE A 58 4.43 -4.17 8.04
N PRO A 59 4.22 -5.50 8.13
CA PRO A 59 5.18 -6.53 7.69
C PRO A 59 5.66 -6.35 6.25
N ALA A 60 6.87 -6.81 5.95
CA ALA A 60 7.44 -6.70 4.60
C ALA A 60 6.61 -7.44 3.53
N GLU A 61 6.01 -8.57 3.89
CA GLU A 61 5.11 -9.35 3.03
C GLU A 61 3.86 -8.56 2.63
N ASP A 62 3.18 -7.95 3.61
CA ASP A 62 1.98 -7.13 3.39
C ASP A 62 2.31 -5.86 2.57
N ARG A 63 3.51 -5.30 2.74
CA ARG A 63 4.00 -4.19 1.90
C ARG A 63 4.16 -4.61 0.45
N GLU A 64 4.64 -5.83 0.19
CA GLU A 64 4.76 -6.38 -1.15
C GLU A 64 3.37 -6.64 -1.76
N GLU A 65 2.44 -7.19 -0.98
CA GLU A 65 1.06 -7.38 -1.42
C GLU A 65 0.39 -6.05 -1.80
N LEU A 66 0.57 -5.00 -1.00
CA LEU A 66 0.07 -3.66 -1.31
C LEU A 66 0.68 -3.11 -2.61
N LYS A 67 1.99 -3.29 -2.83
CA LYS A 67 2.65 -2.89 -4.08
C LYS A 67 2.05 -3.62 -5.28
N ASN A 68 1.86 -4.94 -5.17
CA ASN A 68 1.23 -5.77 -6.19
C ASN A 68 -0.20 -5.32 -6.48
N PHE A 69 -0.97 -4.98 -5.45
CA PHE A 69 -2.31 -4.42 -5.60
C PHE A 69 -2.31 -3.09 -6.37
N GLY A 70 -1.39 -2.18 -6.02
CA GLY A 70 -1.22 -0.90 -6.74
C GLY A 70 -0.92 -1.10 -8.23
N ASP A 71 -0.08 -2.08 -8.56
CA ASP A 71 0.25 -2.44 -9.94
C ASP A 71 -0.92 -3.07 -10.70
N GLU A 72 -1.69 -3.95 -10.05
CA GLU A 72 -2.91 -4.51 -10.63
C GLU A 72 -3.96 -3.42 -10.88
N CYS A 73 -4.10 -2.43 -9.99
CA CYS A 73 -4.96 -1.27 -10.23
C CYS A 73 -4.51 -0.46 -11.44
N LEU A 74 -3.21 -0.18 -11.58
CA LEU A 74 -2.66 0.51 -12.76
C LEU A 74 -2.92 -0.27 -14.04
N LYS A 75 -2.74 -1.60 -14.02
CA LYS A 75 -2.98 -2.49 -15.16
C LYS A 75 -4.45 -2.46 -15.57
N LYS A 76 -5.38 -2.60 -14.61
CA LYS A 76 -6.84 -2.51 -14.85
C LYS A 76 -7.27 -1.14 -15.37
N ALA A 77 -6.58 -0.08 -14.98
CA ALA A 77 -6.85 1.29 -15.44
C ALA A 77 -6.24 1.62 -16.82
N GLY A 78 -5.37 0.76 -17.36
CA GLY A 78 -4.58 1.03 -18.56
C GLY A 78 -3.48 2.08 -18.35
N LEU A 79 -2.99 2.24 -17.12
CA LEU A 79 -2.04 3.29 -16.73
C LEU A 79 -0.64 2.77 -16.41
N LYS A 80 -0.40 1.45 -16.46
CA LYS A 80 0.88 0.84 -16.08
C LYS A 80 2.05 1.44 -16.87
N GLU A 81 1.96 1.48 -18.20
CA GLU A 81 3.01 2.05 -19.05
C GLU A 81 3.26 3.54 -18.76
N LEU A 82 2.20 4.32 -18.53
CA LEU A 82 2.32 5.73 -18.17
C LEU A 82 3.03 5.91 -16.82
N SER A 83 2.68 5.11 -15.82
CA SER A 83 3.32 5.13 -14.50
C SER A 83 4.82 4.84 -14.62
N GLU A 84 5.20 3.80 -15.38
CA GLU A 84 6.61 3.47 -15.60
C GLU A 84 7.37 4.59 -16.32
N LYS A 85 6.77 5.20 -17.36
CA LYS A 85 7.37 6.39 -18.02
C LYS A 85 7.59 7.54 -17.03
N ILE A 86 6.61 7.84 -16.17
CA ILE A 86 6.75 8.88 -15.14
C ILE A 86 7.88 8.56 -14.15
N LYS A 87 8.09 7.29 -13.80
CA LYS A 87 9.24 6.87 -12.96
C LYS A 87 10.57 7.16 -13.65
N THR A 88 10.68 6.91 -14.96
CA THR A 88 11.90 7.21 -15.73
C THR A 88 12.17 8.71 -15.90
N LEU A 89 11.14 9.55 -15.79
CA LEU A 89 11.24 11.01 -15.83
C LEU A 89 11.70 11.62 -14.49
N LYS A 90 11.68 10.86 -13.39
CA LYS A 90 12.29 11.26 -12.12
C LYS A 90 13.80 10.96 -12.16
N ASN A 91 14.52 11.76 -12.92
CA ASN A 91 15.96 11.99 -12.77
C ASN A 91 16.20 13.48 -12.65
#